data_AF-A0A5K7ZPX9-F1
#
_entry.id   AF-A0A5K7ZPX9-F1
#
_cell.length_a   1.000
_cell.length_b   1.000
_cell.length_c   1.000
_cell.angle_alpha   90.00
_cell.angle_beta   90.00
_cell.angle_gamma   90.00
#
_symmetry.space_group_name_H-M   'P 1'
#
loop_
_entity.id
_entity.type
_entity.pdbx_description
1 polymer ?
#
loop_
_entity_poly.entity_id
_entity_poly.type
_entity_poly.pdbx_seq_one_letter_code
_entity_poly.pdbx_strand_id
1 'polypeptide(L)' 'MPGVNAQEKTKAELLESLKIGAQEMLATEIDFEPEAYMTTINVPDPEWASIPNAS' A
#
# COMPACT_ATOMS: atom_id res chain seq x y z
N MET A 1 3.49 -12.21 -11.12
CA MET A 1 3.60 -11.31 -9.95
C MET A 1 3.08 -9.96 -10.34
N PRO A 2 2.18 -9.34 -9.56
CA PRO A 2 1.64 -8.02 -9.87
C PRO A 2 2.75 -6.97 -9.64
N GLY A 3 3.57 -6.81 -10.68
CA GLY A 3 4.56 -5.76 -10.86
C GLY A 3 4.22 -4.98 -12.12
N VAL A 4 2.94 -4.63 -12.30
CA VAL A 4 2.40 -3.98 -13.49
C VAL A 4 2.53 -2.46 -13.43
N ASN A 5 3.67 -1.94 -12.99
CA ASN A 5 3.96 -0.50 -13.08
C ASN A 5 4.40 -0.14 -14.50
N ALA A 6 3.50 -0.29 -15.49
CA ALA A 6 3.65 0.18 -16.88
C ALA A 6 2.43 -0.16 -17.78
N GLN A 7 1.36 -0.79 -17.27
CA GLN A 7 0.23 -1.18 -18.12
C GLN A 7 -0.66 0.01 -18.48
N GLU A 8 -0.80 0.97 -17.56
CA GLU A 8 -1.67 2.11 -17.68
C GLU A 8 -1.05 3.19 -18.57
N LYS A 9 -1.83 3.67 -19.55
CA LYS A 9 -1.35 4.60 -20.57
C LYS A 9 -1.42 6.05 -20.09
N THR A 10 -2.13 6.31 -18.99
CA THR A 10 -2.30 7.63 -18.40
C THR A 10 -2.01 7.65 -16.90
N LYS A 11 -1.59 8.81 -16.40
CA LYS A 11 -1.37 9.03 -14.96
C LYS A 11 -2.62 8.75 -14.12
N ALA A 12 -3.80 9.11 -14.62
CA ALA A 12 -5.05 8.91 -13.89
C ALA A 12 -5.37 7.42 -13.70
N GLU A 13 -5.25 6.65 -14.78
CA GLU A 13 -5.42 5.19 -14.73
C GLU A 13 -4.40 4.54 -13.81
N LEU A 14 -3.12 4.97 -13.87
CA LEU A 14 -2.08 4.45 -12.98
C LEU A 14 -2.39 4.70 -11.51
N LEU A 15 -2.83 5.92 -11.16
CA LEU A 15 -3.18 6.25 -9.79
C LEU A 15 -4.39 5.45 -9.29
N GLU A 16 -5.38 5.20 -10.14
CA GLU A 16 -6.52 4.38 -9.79
C GLU A 16 -6.12 2.91 -9.58
N SER A 17 -5.32 2.35 -10.49
CA SER A 17 -4.78 0.98 -10.33
C SER A 17 -3.96 0.82 -9.05
N LEU A 18 -3.09 1.79 -8.73
CA LEU A 18 -2.28 1.76 -7.50
C LEU A 18 -3.15 1.82 -6.25
N LYS A 19 -4.18 2.66 -6.25
CA LYS A 19 -5.12 2.78 -5.15
C LYS A 19 -5.88 1.48 -4.92
N ILE A 20 -6.42 0.88 -5.98
CA ILE A 20 -7.14 -0.40 -5.91
C ILE A 20 -6.20 -1.49 -5.37
N GLY A 21 -5.02 -1.64 -5.95
CA GLY A 21 -4.05 -2.65 -5.51
C GLY A 21 -3.66 -2.48 -4.04
N ALA A 22 -3.45 -1.25 -3.56
CA ALA A 22 -3.18 -1.00 -2.15
C ALA A 22 -4.36 -1.38 -1.24
N GLN A 23 -5.60 -1.07 -1.65
CA GLN A 23 -6.80 -1.44 -0.89
C GLN A 23 -6.99 -2.96 -0.84
N GLU A 24 -6.77 -3.66 -1.95
CA GLU A 24 -6.84 -5.12 -2.01
C GLU A 24 -5.77 -5.76 -1.11
N MET A 25 -4.53 -5.27 -1.15
CA MET A 25 -3.46 -5.76 -0.28
C MET A 25 -3.78 -5.59 1.21
N LEU A 26 -4.41 -4.47 1.60
CA LEU A 26 -4.80 -4.22 2.98
C LEU A 26 -5.99 -5.08 3.43
N ALA A 27 -6.89 -5.42 2.51
CA ALA A 27 -8.07 -6.23 2.79
C ALA A 27 -7.81 -7.74 2.66
N THR A 28 -6.66 -8.14 2.13
CA THR A 28 -6.31 -9.55 1.94
C THR A 28 -6.14 -10.22 3.29
N GLU A 29 -6.96 -11.24 3.55
CA GLU A 29 -6.75 -12.13 4.69
C GLU A 29 -5.46 -12.91 4.50
N ILE A 30 -4.62 -12.96 5.53
CA ILE A 30 -3.36 -13.71 5.53
C ILE A 30 -3.47 -14.81 6.56
N ASP A 31 -3.41 -16.05 6.07
CA ASP A 31 -3.27 -17.22 6.91
C ASP A 31 -1.86 -17.27 7.50
N PHE A 32 -1.78 -17.57 8.79
CA PHE A 32 -0.51 -17.78 9.47
C PHE A 32 -0.16 -19.27 9.42
N GLU A 33 1.07 -19.56 8.98
CA GLU A 33 1.63 -20.91 9.12
C GLU A 33 1.74 -21.30 10.60
N PRO A 34 1.66 -22.60 10.95
CA PRO A 34 1.93 -23.06 12.31
C PRO A 34 3.29 -22.54 12.80
N GLU A 35 3.33 -22.09 14.07
CA GLU A 35 4.53 -21.51 14.70
C GLU A 35 4.95 -20.12 14.16
N ALA A 36 4.16 -19.48 13.29
CA ALA A 36 4.38 -18.08 12.92
C ALA A 36 4.01 -17.13 14.06
N TYR A 37 4.77 -16.03 14.19
CA TYR A 37 4.54 -14.99 15.19
C TYR A 37 4.29 -13.64 14.52
N MET A 38 3.18 -12.99 14.87
CA MET A 38 2.91 -11.61 14.48
C MET A 38 3.67 -10.67 15.38
N THR A 39 4.37 -9.69 14.78
CA THR A 39 5.02 -8.60 15.52
C THR A 39 4.58 -7.26 14.93
N THR A 40 4.44 -6.26 15.80
CA THR A 40 4.10 -4.90 15.40
C THR A 40 5.37 -4.05 15.45
N ILE A 41 5.71 -3.44 14.31
CA ILE A 41 6.83 -2.51 14.21
C ILE A 41 6.24 -1.11 14.07
N ASN A 42 6.60 -0.20 14.98
CA ASN A 42 6.28 1.20 14.81
C ASN A 42 7.18 1.80 13.74
N VAL A 43 6.57 2.23 12.64
CA VAL A 43 7.23 2.98 11.58
C VAL A 43 6.88 4.45 11.80
N PRO A 44 7.87 5.36 11.91
CA PRO A 44 7.59 6.78 12.02
C PRO A 44 6.94 7.29 10.73
N ASP A 45 6.11 8.33 10.85
CA ASP A 45 5.51 8.96 9.68
C ASP A 45 6.61 9.43 8.71
N PRO A 46 6.51 9.07 7.42
CA PRO A 46 7.50 9.49 6.45
C PRO A 46 7.35 10.99 6.15
N GLU A 47 8.41 11.65 5.70
CA GLU A 47 8.41 13.10 5.47
C GLU A 47 7.28 13.56 4.53
N TRP A 48 6.91 12.76 3.54
CA TRP A 48 5.83 13.09 2.59
C TRP A 48 4.42 12.98 3.20
N ALA A 49 4.27 12.32 4.36
CA ALA A 49 3.01 12.27 5.10
C ALA A 49 2.83 13.48 6.03
N SER A 50 3.88 14.30 6.21
CA SER A 50 3.74 15.58 6.90
C SER A 50 2.87 16.51 6.04
N ILE A 51 1.66 16.81 6.52
CA ILE A 51 0.75 17.75 5.85
C ILE A 51 1.37 19.15 5.97
N PRO A 52 1.84 19.80 4.89
CA PRO A 52 2.34 21.16 4.98
C PRO A 52 1.09 22.06 5.03
N ASN A 53 0.81 22.58 6.23
CA ASN A 53 -0.17 23.63 6.50
C ASN A 53 -1.64 23.30 6.14
N ALA A 54 -2.36 22.70 7.09
CA ALA A 54 -3.76 23.05 7.26
C ALA A 54 -3.81 24.47 7.86
N SER A 55 -4.15 25.46 7.02
CA SER A 55 -4.48 26.83 7.45
C SER A 55 -5.94 26.91 7.87
#